data_AF-A0A966SAK9-F1
#
_entry.id   AF-A0A966SAK9-F1
#
_cell.length_a   1.000
_cell.length_b   1.000
_cell.length_c   1.000
_cell.angle_alpha   90.00
_cell.angle_beta   90.00
_cell.angle_gamma   90.00
#
_symmetry.space_group_name_H-M   'P 1'
#
loop_
_entity.id
_entity.type
_entity.pdbx_description
1 polymer ?
#
loop_
_entity_poly.entity_id
_entity_poly.type
_entity_poly.pdbx_seq_one_letter_code
_entity_poly.pdbx_strand_id
1 'polypeptide(L)' 'MDELGRSRVTGWRWVQRGWIKPIRIAGRLYITDHELQRFIERAERGELAQVANPLIDGSLTPRSDAEAGQQEGGE' A
#
# COMPACT_ATOMS: atom_id res chain seq x y z
N MET A 1 20.36 4.98 -0.32
CA MET A 1 19.14 4.82 0.52
C MET A 1 19.22 5.65 1.78
N ASP A 2 20.39 5.70 2.44
CA ASP A 2 20.63 6.62 3.57
C ASP A 2 20.36 8.09 3.20
N GLU A 3 20.68 8.50 1.97
CA GLU A 3 20.36 9.83 1.42
C GLU A 3 18.85 10.16 1.32
N LEU A 4 17.99 9.13 1.27
CA LEU A 4 16.53 9.28 1.27
C LEU A 4 15.93 9.20 2.68
N GLY A 5 16.76 9.08 3.72
CA GLY A 5 16.32 8.86 5.10
C GLY A 5 15.57 7.54 5.29
N ARG A 6 15.78 6.55 4.41
CA ARG A 6 15.08 5.25 4.44
C ARG A 6 16.05 4.10 4.57
N SER A 7 15.65 3.09 5.34
CA SER A 7 16.45 1.88 5.51
C SER A 7 16.65 1.14 4.18
N ARG A 8 17.80 0.45 4.04
CA ARG A 8 18.07 -0.43 2.89
C ARG A 8 16.98 -1.49 2.68
N VAL A 9 16.39 -1.99 3.77
CA VAL A 9 15.31 -2.98 3.74
C VAL A 9 14.05 -2.41 3.09
N THR A 10 13.69 -1.16 3.41
CA THR A 10 12.58 -0.45 2.77
C THR A 10 12.78 -0.35 1.26
N GLY A 11 14.00 -0.02 0.83
CA GLY A 11 14.32 0.08 -0.59
C GLY A 11 14.22 -1.25 -1.31
N TRP A 12 14.73 -2.31 -0.70
CA TRP A 12 14.59 -3.65 -1.26
C TRP A 12 13.12 -4.07 -1.41
N ARG A 13 12.25 -3.75 -0.44
CA ARG A 13 10.80 -3.99 -0.55
C ARG A 13 10.17 -3.25 -1.72
N TRP A 14 10.57 -2.01 -1.99
CA TRP A 14 10.07 -1.25 -3.13
C TRP A 14 10.48 -1.87 -4.47
N VAL A 15 11.71 -2.38 -4.57
CA VAL A 15 12.17 -3.14 -5.74
C VAL A 15 11.36 -4.42 -5.92
N GLN A 16 11.14 -5.19 -4.85
CA GLN A 16 10.32 -6.42 -4.89
C GLN A 16 8.87 -6.15 -5.31
N ARG A 17 8.31 -4.99 -4.89
CA ARG A 17 6.96 -4.55 -5.29
C ARG A 17 6.92 -3.92 -6.69
N GLY A 18 8.06 -3.79 -7.38
CA GLY A 18 8.15 -3.18 -8.71
C GLY A 18 7.91 -1.67 -8.72
N TRP A 19 8.03 -1.00 -7.57
CA TRP A 19 7.78 0.43 -7.45
C TRP A 19 8.94 1.28 -7.96
N ILE A 20 10.16 0.73 -7.89
CA ILE A 20 11.39 1.38 -8.33
C ILE A 20 12.23 0.35 -9.11
N LYS A 21 12.82 0.77 -10.23
CA LYS A 21 13.75 -0.04 -11.02
C LYS A 21 15.20 0.36 -10.74
N PRO A 22 15.96 -0.42 -9.95
CA PRO A 22 17.37 -0.14 -9.72
C PRO A 22 18.22 -0.60 -10.89
N ILE A 23 19.36 0.07 -11.07
CA ILE A 23 20.43 -0.36 -11.99
C ILE A 23 21.57 -0.98 -11.18
N ARG A 24 22.14 -2.08 -11.69
CA ARG A 24 23.29 -2.74 -11.08
C ARG A 24 24.57 -2.21 -11.72
N ILE A 25 25.44 -1.59 -10.94
CA ILE A 25 26.75 -1.10 -11.37
C ILE A 25 27.80 -1.71 -10.45
N ALA A 26 28.77 -2.44 -11.00
CA ALA A 26 29.85 -3.09 -10.24
C ALA A 26 29.38 -3.89 -9.00
N GLY A 27 28.25 -4.60 -9.13
CA GLY A 27 27.67 -5.41 -8.05
C GLY A 27 26.89 -4.62 -6.99
N ARG A 28 26.81 -3.29 -7.09
CA ARG A 28 26.01 -2.43 -6.21
C ARG A 28 24.75 -1.96 -6.93
N LEU A 29 23.66 -1.81 -6.18
CA LEU A 29 22.39 -1.30 -6.69
C LEU A 29 22.34 0.22 -6.53
N TYR A 30 22.07 0.90 -7.63
CA TYR A 30 21.87 2.33 -7.70
C TYR A 30 20.46 2.62 -8.22
N ILE A 31 19.93 3.77 -7.81
CA ILE A 31 18.67 4.31 -8.33
C ILE A 31 19.07 5.57 -9.10
N THR A 32 18.57 5.71 -10.31
CA THR A 32 18.82 6.92 -11.10
C THR A 32 17.94 8.05 -10.58
N ASP A 33 18.39 9.29 -10.74
CA ASP A 33 17.62 10.45 -10.33
C ASP A 33 16.24 10.49 -11.01
N HIS A 34 16.18 10.20 -12.31
CA HIS A 34 14.94 10.08 -13.07
C HIS A 34 13.96 9.06 -12.47
N GLU A 35 14.44 7.87 -12.08
CA GLU A 35 13.57 6.85 -11.49
C GLU A 35 13.10 7.26 -10.08
N LEU A 36 13.94 7.97 -9.34
CA LEU A 36 13.57 8.53 -8.04
C LEU A 36 12.47 9.59 -8.19
N GLN A 37 12.60 10.53 -9.13
CA GLN A 37 11.58 11.55 -9.38
C GLN A 37 10.25 10.91 -9.78
N ARG A 38 10.28 9.94 -10.71
CA ARG A 38 9.10 9.17 -11.11
C ARG A 38 8.43 8.47 -9.92
N PHE A 39 9.22 7.90 -9.01
CA PHE A 39 8.69 7.26 -7.81
C PHE A 39 7.98 8.27 -6.90
N ILE A 40 8.57 9.45 -6.69
CA ILE A 40 7.99 10.52 -5.88
C ILE A 40 6.66 11.01 -6.49
N GLU A 41 6.64 11.29 -7.79
CA GLU A 41 5.42 11.70 -8.50
C GLU A 41 4.28 10.67 -8.34
N ARG A 42 4.58 9.38 -8.48
CA ARG A 42 3.60 8.31 -8.28
C ARG A 42 3.13 8.19 -6.83
N ALA A 43 4.03 8.46 -5.88
CA ALA A 43 3.69 8.49 -4.46
C ALA A 43 2.73 9.64 -4.15
N GLU A 44 3.00 10.84 -4.66
CA GLU A 44 2.15 12.02 -4.50
C GLU A 44 0.78 11.85 -5.15
N ARG A 45 0.74 11.16 -6.30
CA ARG A 45 -0.51 10.76 -6.96
C ARG A 45 -1.28 9.66 -6.22
N GLY A 46 -0.72 9.11 -5.14
CA GLY A 46 -1.35 8.04 -4.37
C GLY A 46 -1.34 6.67 -5.06
N GLU A 47 -0.63 6.51 -6.18
CA GLU A 47 -0.55 5.21 -6.91
C GLU A 47 0.18 4.13 -6.11
N LEU A 48 0.93 4.53 -5.09
CA LEU A 48 1.67 3.63 -4.20
C LEU A 48 0.96 3.43 -2.86
N ALA A 49 -0.20 4.08 -2.65
CA ALA A 49 -1.03 3.84 -1.49
C ALA A 49 -1.63 2.44 -1.58
N GLN A 50 -1.29 1.59 -0.62
CA GLN A 50 -1.94 0.30 -0.49
C GLN A 50 -3.28 0.55 0.20
N VAL A 51 -4.39 0.26 -0.49
CA VAL A 51 -5.72 0.25 0.13
C VAL A 51 -5.61 -0.72 1.30
N ALA A 52 -5.82 -0.23 2.52
CA ALA A 52 -5.85 -1.08 3.70
C ALA A 52 -6.85 -2.19 3.41
N ASN A 53 -6.38 -3.45 3.39
CA ASN A 53 -7.28 -4.57 3.18
C ASN A 53 -8.23 -4.59 4.38
N PRO A 54 -9.54 -4.31 4.22
CA PRO A 54 -10.46 -4.21 5.33
C PRO A 54 -10.65 -5.54 6.07
N LEU A 55 -10.13 -6.65 5.54
CA LEU A 55 -10.11 -7.95 6.21
C LEU A 55 -8.98 -8.11 7.24
N ILE A 56 -7.98 -7.22 7.22
CA ILE A 56 -6.80 -7.30 8.10
C ILE A 56 -6.90 -6.25 9.22
N ASP A 57 -7.50 -5.09 8.94
CA ASP A 57 -7.78 -4.05 9.93
C ASP A 57 -9.18 -4.27 10.49
N GLY A 58 -9.27 -4.86 11.68
CA GLY A 58 -10.51 -5.35 12.31
C GLY A 58 -11.55 -4.28 12.68
N SER A 59 -11.68 -3.19 11.93
CA SER A 59 -12.71 -2.17 12.13
C SER A 59 -13.78 -2.23 11.03
N LEU A 60 -14.97 -2.65 11.46
CA LEU A 60 -16.29 -2.55 10.83
C LEU A 60 -16.53 -3.32 9.52
N THR A 61 -17.13 -4.50 9.66
CA THR A 61 -18.28 -4.82 8.82
C THR A 61 -19.45 -3.93 9.27
N PRO A 62 -20.11 -3.16 8.38
CA PRO A 62 -21.46 -2.71 8.70
C PRO A 62 -22.30 -3.98 8.86
N ARG A 63 -22.81 -4.20 10.08
CA ARG A 63 -23.84 -5.22 10.33
C ARG A 63 -25.02 -4.83 9.45
N SER A 64 -25.11 -5.44 8.26
CA SER A 64 -26.27 -5.28 7.39
C SER A 64 -27.52 -5.67 8.16
N ASP A 65 -28.39 -4.69 8.32
CA ASP A 65 -29.77 -4.84 8.75
C ASP A 65 -30.45 -5.93 7.92
N ALA A 66 -30.73 -7.08 8.52
CA ALA A 66 -31.63 -8.08 7.94
C ALA A 66 -32.09 -9.10 8.99
N GLU A 67 -32.79 -8.67 10.05
CA GLU A 67 -33.84 -9.52 10.61
C GLU A 67 -35.12 -8.69 10.70
N ALA A 68 -35.98 -8.97 9.72
CA ALA A 68 -37.30 -8.42 9.54
C ALA A 68 -38.19 -8.69 10.75
N GLY A 69 -39.02 -7.70 11.07
CA GLY A 69 -39.89 -7.70 12.23
C GLY A 69 -40.84 -8.90 12.30
N GLN A 70 -40.92 -9.50 13.49
CA GLN A 70 -42.10 -10.25 13.89
C GLN A 70 -43.18 -9.26 14.33
N GLN A 71 -44.21 -9.15 13.49
CA GLN A 71 -45.47 -8.50 13.79
C GLN A 71 -46.32 -9.37 14.71
N GLU A 72 -47.05 -8.70 15.60
CA GLU A 72 -48.06 -9.20 16.54
C GLU A 72 -49.26 -9.88 15.86
N GLY A 73 -49.98 -10.69 16.66
CA GLY A 73 -51.37 -11.13 16.45
C GLY A 73 -51.51 -12.65 16.49
N GLY A 74 -52.38 -13.27 17.28
CA GLY A 74 -53.44 -12.81 18.16
C GLY A 74 -54.19 -14.04 18.70
N GLU A 75 -54.76 -13.86 19.89
CA GLU A 75 -55.88 -14.59 20.53
C GLU A 75 -55.82 -16.12 20.72
#